data_AF-A0AA36EI38-F1
#
_entry.id   AF-A0AA36EI38-F1
#
_cell.length_a   1.000
_cell.length_b   1.000
_cell.length_c   1.000
_cell.angle_alpha   90.00
_cell.angle_beta   90.00
_cell.angle_gamma   90.00
#
_symmetry.space_group_name_H-M   'P 1'
#
loop_
_entity.id
_entity.type
_entity.pdbx_description
1 polymer ?
#
loop_
_entity_poly.entity_id
_entity_poly.type
_entity_poly.pdbx_seq_one_letter_code
_entity_poly.pdbx_strand_id
1 'polypeptide(L)'
;MGSVARVILVPSIRDAHHDYAFPQLLQVSPDEILIESTEEPLLNSLPKLISLLSSSFKGAISADVEITTADIVSKSVAVEFEVGGSGIRIGGMAKGSGMIHPNMGTLLGVDGDTSTNDTIIALASGLSGSNRISSLHSYEGNQLQMCLDAVMQGLAKSIAWDGEGATCLIEMTVSGAGSESEAAKIARSVASSSLTKA
;
A
#
# COMPACT_ATOMS: atom_id res chain seq x y z
N MET A 1 -21.74 8.78 -15.99
CA MET A 1 -21.37 9.41 -14.71
C MET A 1 -21.18 8.28 -13.71
N GLY A 2 -19.98 7.71 -13.64
CA GLY A 2 -19.66 6.65 -12.69
C GLY A 2 -18.90 7.24 -11.52
N SER A 3 -19.49 7.17 -10.33
CA SER A 3 -18.86 7.64 -9.10
C SER A 3 -17.58 6.84 -8.86
N VAL A 4 -16.45 7.53 -8.94
CA VAL A 4 -15.13 6.99 -8.58
C VAL A 4 -15.07 6.93 -7.06
N ALA A 5 -14.62 5.80 -6.50
CA ALA A 5 -14.25 5.73 -5.09
C ALA A 5 -13.18 6.82 -4.84
N ARG A 6 -13.57 7.88 -4.15
CA ARG A 6 -12.70 8.99 -3.78
C ARG A 6 -11.89 8.53 -2.58
N VAL A 7 -10.68 8.03 -2.84
CA VAL A 7 -9.77 7.60 -1.80
C VAL A 7 -8.89 8.78 -1.44
N ILE A 8 -8.94 9.20 -0.17
CA ILE A 8 -8.02 10.18 0.41
C ILE A 8 -7.17 9.41 1.41
N LEU A 9 -5.88 9.22 1.08
CA LEU A 9 -4.88 8.68 1.98
C LEU A 9 -4.17 9.87 2.62
N VAL A 10 -4.25 10.02 3.95
CA VAL A 10 -3.60 11.11 4.70
C VAL A 10 -2.85 10.49 5.90
N PRO A 11 -1.50 10.64 6.02
CA PRO A 11 -0.58 9.83 6.86
C PRO A 11 -0.51 10.22 8.35
N SER A 12 -0.18 9.27 9.28
CA SER A 12 -0.66 8.94 10.69
C SER A 12 -0.31 9.66 12.05
N ILE A 13 -1.31 9.80 13.00
CA ILE A 13 -1.41 9.39 14.45
C ILE A 13 -2.72 9.88 15.21
N ARG A 14 -3.17 9.01 16.15
CA ARG A 14 -4.21 9.03 17.23
C ARG A 14 -4.81 10.37 17.71
N ASP A 15 -6.10 10.58 17.40
CA ASP A 15 -7.23 10.81 18.33
C ASP A 15 -8.43 11.38 17.56
N ALA A 16 -9.00 10.58 16.65
CA ALA A 16 -10.11 11.01 15.80
C ALA A 16 -11.47 10.72 16.44
N HIS A 17 -11.74 11.31 17.60
CA HIS A 17 -13.08 11.33 18.21
C HIS A 17 -13.84 12.66 17.97
N HIS A 18 -13.33 13.54 17.10
CA HIS A 18 -14.00 14.80 16.80
C HIS A 18 -14.88 14.70 15.56
N ASP A 19 -16.06 15.32 15.63
CA ASP A 19 -16.97 15.58 14.51
C ASP A 19 -16.25 16.34 13.39
N TYR A 20 -15.57 15.62 12.50
CA TYR A 20 -14.91 16.24 11.35
C TYR A 20 -15.97 16.59 10.29
N ALA A 21 -15.93 17.82 9.77
CA ALA A 21 -16.76 18.25 8.63
C ALA A 21 -16.43 17.54 7.29
N PHE A 22 -15.45 16.63 7.33
CA PHE A 22 -14.84 15.95 6.19
C PHE A 22 -15.80 15.03 5.40
N PRO A 23 -16.63 14.17 6.04
CA PRO A 23 -17.62 13.34 5.33
C PRO A 23 -18.68 14.18 4.61
N GLN A 24 -19.09 15.31 5.22
CA GLN A 24 -20.10 16.21 4.64
C GLN A 24 -19.55 16.96 3.42
N LEU A 25 -18.29 17.40 3.48
CA LEU A 25 -17.60 18.04 2.35
C LEU A 25 -17.40 17.09 1.17
N LEU A 26 -17.19 15.80 1.43
CA LEU A 26 -16.95 14.78 0.40
C LEU A 26 -18.21 14.08 -0.10
N GLN A 27 -19.34 14.27 0.60
CA GLN A 27 -20.61 13.59 0.36
C GLN A 27 -20.50 12.07 0.49
N VAL A 28 -19.78 11.60 1.50
CA VAL A 28 -19.58 10.18 1.82
C VAL A 28 -19.93 9.91 3.27
N SER A 29 -20.19 8.64 3.62
CA SER A 29 -20.36 8.26 5.02
C SER A 29 -19.05 8.45 5.79
N PRO A 30 -19.07 8.82 7.08
CA PRO A 30 -17.87 8.80 7.92
C PRO A 30 -17.14 7.44 7.88
N ASP A 31 -17.88 6.34 7.76
CA ASP A 31 -17.32 4.98 7.71
C ASP A 31 -16.61 4.64 6.37
N GLU A 32 -16.79 5.46 5.34
CA GLU A 32 -16.12 5.30 4.03
C GLU A 32 -14.78 6.05 3.96
N ILE A 33 -14.41 6.72 5.05
CA ILE A 33 -13.20 7.51 5.14
C ILE A 33 -12.19 6.78 6.02
N LEU A 34 -11.05 6.46 5.40
CA LEU A 34 -9.88 5.98 6.13
C LEU A 34 -8.92 7.15 6.27
N ILE A 35 -8.72 7.60 7.51
CA ILE A 35 -7.73 8.61 7.85
C ILE A 35 -6.59 7.89 8.55
N GLU A 36 -5.38 8.05 8.05
CA GLU A 36 -4.23 7.56 8.78
C GLU A 36 -3.81 8.61 9.84
N SER A 37 -3.82 9.95 9.60
CA SER A 37 -3.66 11.05 10.63
C SER A 37 -4.56 12.27 10.47
N THR A 38 -4.71 12.98 11.58
CA THR A 38 -5.15 14.38 11.62
C THR A 38 -4.17 15.26 12.39
N GLU A 39 -3.64 16.31 11.76
CA GLU A 39 -3.12 17.50 12.45
C GLU A 39 -4.06 18.69 12.19
N GLU A 40 -4.21 19.63 13.15
CA GLU A 40 -5.04 20.84 12.98
C GLU A 40 -4.83 21.64 11.67
N PRO A 41 -3.59 21.77 11.13
CA PRO A 41 -3.36 22.45 9.84
C PRO A 41 -4.06 21.79 8.64
N LEU A 42 -4.40 20.51 8.73
CA LEU A 42 -5.10 19.75 7.69
C LEU A 42 -6.51 20.30 7.48
N LEU A 43 -7.23 20.60 8.57
CA LEU A 43 -8.63 21.02 8.53
C LEU A 43 -8.82 22.31 7.73
N ASN A 44 -7.89 23.25 7.88
CA ASN A 44 -7.90 24.51 7.14
C ASN A 44 -7.55 24.34 5.65
N SER A 45 -6.87 23.25 5.29
CA SER A 45 -6.43 22.94 3.93
C SER A 45 -7.43 22.05 3.17
N LEU A 46 -8.41 21.45 3.87
CA LEU A 46 -9.37 20.50 3.30
C LEU A 46 -10.11 20.98 2.04
N PRO A 47 -10.67 22.22 1.98
CA PRO A 47 -11.36 22.66 0.76
C PRO A 47 -10.44 22.70 -0.47
N LYS A 48 -9.16 23.05 -0.25
CA LYS A 48 -8.14 23.04 -1.30
C LYS A 48 -7.80 21.61 -1.72
N LEU A 49 -7.59 20.70 -0.78
CA LEU A 49 -7.31 19.29 -1.07
C LEU A 49 -8.43 18.62 -1.87
N ILE A 50 -9.69 18.90 -1.53
CA ILE A 50 -10.86 18.35 -2.24
C ILE A 50 -10.87 18.81 -3.71
N SER A 51 -10.50 20.07 -3.97
CA SER A 51 -10.42 20.59 -5.34
C SER A 51 -9.30 19.98 -6.18
N LEU A 52 -8.33 19.32 -5.56
CA LEU A 52 -7.21 18.65 -6.23
C LEU A 52 -7.48 17.16 -6.50
N LEU A 53 -8.60 16.60 -6.01
CA LEU A 53 -8.96 15.20 -6.25
C LEU A 53 -9.01 14.89 -7.75
N SER A 54 -8.27 13.86 -8.16
CA SER A 54 -8.15 13.48 -9.56
C SER A 54 -8.05 11.97 -9.72
N SER A 55 -8.80 11.42 -10.68
CA SER A 55 -8.68 10.02 -11.12
C SER A 55 -7.65 9.83 -12.24
N SER A 56 -6.91 10.90 -12.57
CA SER A 56 -5.90 10.85 -13.64
C SER A 56 -4.60 10.23 -13.16
N PHE A 57 -3.80 9.73 -14.10
CA PHE A 57 -2.44 9.26 -13.84
C PHE A 57 -1.56 10.34 -13.18
N LYS A 58 -1.71 11.61 -13.60
CA LYS A 58 -1.01 12.74 -12.97
C LYS A 58 -1.43 12.96 -11.52
N GLY A 59 -2.72 12.79 -11.21
CA GLY A 59 -3.25 12.84 -9.85
C GLY A 59 -2.63 11.76 -8.96
N ALA A 60 -2.53 10.53 -9.48
CA ALA A 60 -1.89 9.42 -8.78
C ALA A 60 -0.39 9.68 -8.50
N ILE A 61 0.36 10.24 -9.46
CA ILE A 61 1.76 10.63 -9.23
C ILE A 61 1.87 11.73 -8.18
N SER A 62 0.99 12.73 -8.23
CA SER A 62 0.99 13.82 -7.23
C SER A 62 0.80 13.26 -5.82
N ALA A 63 -0.15 12.32 -5.65
CA ALA A 63 -0.37 11.65 -4.38
C ALA A 63 0.84 10.81 -3.94
N ASP A 64 1.45 10.03 -4.84
CA ASP A 64 2.64 9.22 -4.56
C ASP A 64 3.81 10.07 -4.05
N VAL A 65 4.06 11.23 -4.68
CA VAL A 65 5.09 12.17 -4.23
C VAL A 65 4.72 12.80 -2.88
N GLU A 66 3.47 13.20 -2.67
CA GLU A 66 3.03 13.87 -1.44
C GLU A 66 3.10 12.98 -0.19
N ILE A 67 2.98 11.65 -0.34
CA ILE A 67 3.11 10.73 0.80
C ILE A 67 4.57 10.43 1.18
N THR A 68 5.55 10.77 0.35
CA THR A 68 6.98 10.51 0.65
C THR A 68 7.46 11.33 1.84
N THR A 69 8.31 10.73 2.69
CA THR A 69 8.92 11.43 3.83
C THR A 69 10.44 11.32 3.80
N ALA A 70 11.00 10.26 4.38
CA ALA A 70 12.43 9.93 4.39
C ALA A 70 12.84 9.06 3.20
N ASP A 71 11.90 8.75 2.32
CA ASP A 71 12.10 8.05 1.05
C ASP A 71 13.07 8.82 0.15
N ILE A 72 13.95 8.12 -0.58
CA ILE A 72 14.81 8.74 -1.61
C ILE A 72 14.01 8.91 -2.91
N VAL A 73 13.11 7.96 -3.20
CA VAL A 73 12.23 7.98 -4.38
C VAL A 73 10.79 7.61 -4.04
N SER A 74 9.84 8.16 -4.81
CA SER A 74 8.43 7.74 -4.75
C SER A 74 8.27 6.33 -5.31
N LYS A 75 7.25 5.59 -4.83
CA LYS A 75 7.12 4.15 -5.08
C LYS A 75 5.70 3.85 -5.49
N SER A 76 5.50 3.66 -6.80
CA SER A 76 4.21 3.28 -7.35
C SER A 76 4.35 2.14 -8.36
N VAL A 77 3.37 1.23 -8.34
CA VAL A 77 3.28 0.09 -9.25
C VAL A 77 1.84 0.01 -9.74
N ALA A 78 1.66 -0.21 -11.05
CA ALA A 78 0.35 -0.48 -11.63
C ALA A 78 0.44 -1.63 -12.64
N VAL A 79 -0.53 -2.53 -12.57
CA VAL A 79 -0.71 -3.63 -13.51
C VAL A 79 -2.11 -3.58 -14.11
N GLU A 80 -2.21 -3.98 -15.37
CA GLU A 80 -3.47 -4.09 -16.09
C GLU A 80 -3.61 -5.52 -16.61
N PHE A 81 -4.79 -6.09 -16.43
CA PHE A 81 -5.07 -7.48 -16.75
C PHE A 81 -6.55 -7.68 -17.08
N GLU A 82 -6.85 -8.78 -17.76
CA GLU A 82 -8.22 -9.12 -18.14
C GLU A 82 -8.78 -10.21 -17.22
N VAL A 83 -9.98 -9.98 -16.69
CA VAL A 83 -10.72 -10.96 -15.89
C VAL A 83 -12.16 -11.02 -16.38
N GLY A 84 -12.59 -12.21 -16.79
CA GLY A 84 -13.98 -12.42 -17.26
C GLY A 84 -14.38 -11.55 -18.45
N GLY A 85 -13.43 -11.20 -19.33
CA GLY A 85 -13.68 -10.34 -20.50
C GLY A 85 -13.63 -8.83 -20.22
N SER A 86 -13.26 -8.43 -19.01
CA SER A 86 -13.18 -7.02 -18.60
C SER A 86 -11.75 -6.65 -18.23
N GLY A 87 -11.30 -5.49 -18.71
CA GLY A 87 -10.02 -4.90 -18.28
C GLY A 87 -10.11 -4.39 -16.84
N ILE A 88 -9.23 -4.90 -15.99
CA ILE A 88 -9.05 -4.49 -14.60
C ILE A 88 -7.65 -3.88 -14.46
N ARG A 89 -7.58 -2.78 -13.71
CA ARG A 89 -6.32 -2.16 -13.30
C ARG A 89 -6.18 -2.19 -11.79
N ILE A 90 -5.03 -2.65 -11.31
CA ILE A 90 -4.63 -2.51 -9.92
C ILE A 90 -3.44 -1.59 -9.88
N GLY A 91 -3.52 -0.56 -9.05
CA GLY A 91 -2.40 0.32 -8.74
C GLY A 91 -2.17 0.31 -7.24
N GLY A 92 -0.93 0.52 -6.85
CA GLY A 92 -0.53 0.74 -5.47
C GLY A 92 0.58 1.78 -5.40
N MET A 93 0.66 2.44 -4.26
CA MET A 93 1.76 3.34 -3.89
C MET A 93 2.18 3.00 -2.48
N ALA A 94 3.45 3.27 -2.15
CA ALA A 94 3.97 3.02 -0.81
C ALA A 94 4.98 4.09 -0.40
N LYS A 95 5.10 4.27 0.92
CA LYS A 95 6.15 5.07 1.55
C LYS A 95 6.86 4.23 2.61
N GLY A 96 8.09 4.60 2.93
CA GLY A 96 8.94 3.94 3.89
C GLY A 96 10.27 3.52 3.28
N SER A 97 11.34 3.86 3.99
CA SER A 97 12.74 3.53 3.70
C SER A 97 13.49 3.06 4.96
N GLY A 98 12.82 3.00 6.12
CA GLY A 98 13.36 2.59 7.43
C GLY A 98 12.23 2.19 8.39
N MET A 99 12.56 1.47 9.46
CA MET A 99 11.63 0.82 10.41
C MET A 99 10.58 -0.05 9.73
N ILE A 100 11.01 -0.78 8.71
CA ILE A 100 10.15 -1.69 7.96
C ILE A 100 10.46 -3.11 8.40
N HIS A 101 9.61 -3.65 9.27
CA HIS A 101 9.53 -5.06 9.62
C HIS A 101 8.06 -5.54 9.72
N PRO A 102 7.21 -5.31 8.69
CA PRO A 102 5.80 -5.63 8.78
C PRO A 102 5.61 -7.15 8.89
N ASN A 103 4.84 -7.58 9.90
CA ASN A 103 4.34 -8.94 10.01
C ASN A 103 3.01 -9.11 9.26
N MET A 104 2.90 -8.53 8.06
CA MET A 104 1.66 -8.46 7.26
C MET A 104 1.95 -8.73 5.78
N GLY A 105 1.69 -9.96 5.31
CA GLY A 105 1.86 -10.35 3.90
C GLY A 105 3.26 -10.86 3.56
N THR A 106 3.95 -10.20 2.61
CA THR A 106 5.32 -10.55 2.20
C THR A 106 6.31 -10.13 3.28
N LEU A 107 7.24 -11.03 3.66
CA LEU A 107 8.28 -10.72 4.63
C LEU A 107 9.24 -9.66 4.08
N LEU A 108 9.17 -8.45 4.63
CA LEU A 108 10.03 -7.31 4.28
C LEU A 108 10.77 -6.84 5.53
N GLY A 109 12.07 -6.55 5.40
CA GLY A 109 12.93 -6.18 6.52
C GLY A 109 14.04 -5.25 6.09
N VAL A 110 14.06 -4.01 6.61
CA VAL A 110 15.15 -3.04 6.32
C VAL A 110 16.15 -3.01 7.48
N ASP A 111 15.76 -2.50 8.64
CA ASP A 111 16.61 -2.37 9.84
C ASP A 111 16.22 -3.35 10.96
N GLY A 112 15.01 -3.92 10.92
CA GLY A 112 14.50 -4.88 11.90
C GLY A 112 13.57 -4.27 12.95
N ASP A 113 13.38 -2.95 12.91
CA ASP A 113 12.42 -2.25 13.75
C ASP A 113 11.04 -2.26 13.08
N THR A 114 9.99 -2.53 13.86
CA THR A 114 8.60 -2.49 13.38
C THR A 114 8.01 -1.12 13.65
N SER A 115 7.58 -0.42 12.60
CA SER A 115 6.88 0.86 12.72
C SER A 115 5.59 0.74 13.53
N THR A 116 5.23 1.80 14.26
CA THR A 116 3.95 1.90 14.99
C THR A 116 2.74 2.16 14.09
N ASN A 117 2.96 2.43 12.80
CA ASN A 117 1.95 2.93 11.86
C ASN A 117 1.93 2.15 10.53
N ASP A 118 2.51 0.94 10.49
CA ASP A 118 2.43 0.07 9.32
C ASP A 118 0.96 -0.17 8.95
N THR A 119 0.58 0.26 7.74
CA THR A 119 -0.81 0.22 7.27
C THR A 119 -0.84 -0.24 5.82
N ILE A 120 -1.78 -1.14 5.49
CA ILE A 120 -2.09 -1.54 4.12
C ILE A 120 -3.58 -1.31 3.90
N ILE A 121 -3.91 -0.50 2.89
CA ILE A 121 -5.29 -0.23 2.49
C ILE A 121 -5.49 -0.75 1.07
N ALA A 122 -6.52 -1.58 0.86
CA ALA A 122 -6.93 -2.06 -0.45
C ALA A 122 -8.36 -1.59 -0.74
N LEU A 123 -8.57 -0.99 -1.90
CA LEU A 123 -9.86 -0.40 -2.28
C LEU A 123 -10.23 -0.84 -3.69
N ALA A 124 -11.48 -1.23 -3.88
CA ALA A 124 -12.01 -1.73 -5.14
C ALA A 124 -13.22 -0.90 -5.56
N SER A 125 -13.11 -0.19 -6.68
CA SER A 125 -14.16 0.73 -7.16
C SER A 125 -15.35 0.03 -7.83
N GLY A 126 -15.17 -1.22 -8.30
CA GLY A 126 -16.18 -1.96 -9.05
C GLY A 126 -16.48 -1.39 -10.44
N LEU A 127 -15.69 -0.43 -10.94
CA LEU A 127 -15.96 0.27 -12.20
C LEU A 127 -15.52 -0.48 -13.46
N SER A 128 -14.83 -1.61 -13.34
CA SER A 128 -14.38 -2.41 -14.49
C SER A 128 -15.53 -3.03 -15.29
N GLY A 129 -16.74 -3.07 -14.72
CA GLY A 129 -17.88 -3.80 -15.29
C GLY A 129 -17.79 -5.32 -15.12
N SER A 130 -16.75 -5.81 -14.46
CA SER A 130 -16.59 -7.23 -14.13
C SER A 130 -17.65 -7.68 -13.14
N ASN A 131 -18.03 -8.95 -13.20
CA ASN A 131 -18.81 -9.57 -12.15
C ASN A 131 -18.04 -9.59 -10.83
N ARG A 132 -18.78 -9.48 -9.71
CA ARG A 132 -18.20 -9.63 -8.37
C ARG A 132 -17.53 -11.00 -8.27
N ILE A 133 -16.25 -11.00 -7.89
CA ILE A 133 -15.53 -12.23 -7.53
C ILE A 133 -16.10 -12.71 -6.19
N SER A 134 -16.72 -13.89 -6.19
CA SER A 134 -17.41 -14.47 -5.04
C SER A 134 -16.57 -15.47 -4.25
N SER A 135 -15.42 -15.90 -4.79
CA SER A 135 -14.52 -16.86 -4.15
C SER A 135 -13.08 -16.61 -4.56
N LEU A 136 -12.16 -16.68 -3.60
CA LEU A 136 -10.71 -16.62 -3.86
C LEU A 136 -10.20 -17.84 -4.62
N HIS A 137 -10.92 -18.96 -4.57
CA HIS A 137 -10.55 -20.20 -5.26
C HIS A 137 -11.11 -20.27 -6.69
N SER A 138 -11.86 -19.24 -7.14
CA SER A 138 -12.28 -19.18 -8.54
C SER A 138 -11.12 -18.83 -9.46
N TYR A 139 -11.28 -19.06 -10.76
CA TYR A 139 -10.30 -18.64 -11.75
C TYR A 139 -10.01 -17.14 -11.67
N GLU A 140 -11.06 -16.32 -11.59
CA GLU A 140 -10.98 -14.86 -11.44
C GLU A 140 -10.33 -14.46 -10.12
N GLY A 141 -10.64 -15.16 -9.02
CA GLY A 141 -10.01 -14.95 -7.71
C GLY A 141 -8.51 -15.19 -7.75
N ASN A 142 -8.06 -16.28 -8.38
CA ASN A 142 -6.64 -16.57 -8.56
C ASN A 142 -5.95 -15.53 -9.45
N GLN A 143 -6.59 -15.10 -10.54
CA GLN A 143 -6.04 -14.05 -11.41
C GLN A 143 -5.88 -12.72 -10.67
N LEU A 144 -6.87 -12.34 -9.85
CA LEU A 144 -6.80 -11.16 -8.99
C LEU A 144 -5.65 -11.29 -7.99
N GLN A 145 -5.52 -12.45 -7.33
CA GLN A 145 -4.45 -12.71 -6.36
C GLN A 145 -3.07 -12.54 -7.01
N MET A 146 -2.85 -13.14 -8.17
CA MET A 146 -1.56 -13.03 -8.88
C MET A 146 -1.21 -11.57 -9.22
N CYS A 147 -2.20 -10.78 -9.64
CA CYS A 147 -1.98 -9.37 -9.97
C CYS A 147 -1.72 -8.53 -8.73
N LEU A 148 -2.42 -8.81 -7.63
CA LEU A 148 -2.17 -8.17 -6.35
C LEU A 148 -0.78 -8.54 -5.82
N ASP A 149 -0.37 -9.81 -5.92
CA ASP A 149 0.96 -10.28 -5.54
C ASP A 149 2.04 -9.54 -6.32
N ALA A 150 1.88 -9.35 -7.63
CA ALA A 150 2.84 -8.63 -8.46
C ALA A 150 2.99 -7.16 -8.01
N VAL A 151 1.88 -6.48 -7.72
CA VAL A 151 1.89 -5.09 -7.22
C VAL A 151 2.57 -5.02 -5.85
N MET A 152 2.18 -5.90 -4.94
CA MET A 152 2.72 -5.93 -3.57
C MET A 152 4.21 -6.29 -3.56
N GLN A 153 4.65 -7.25 -4.37
CA GLN A 153 6.05 -7.60 -4.51
C GLN A 153 6.86 -6.46 -5.12
N GLY A 154 6.32 -5.77 -6.14
CA GLY A 154 6.97 -4.60 -6.73
C GLY A 154 7.20 -3.50 -5.68
N LEU A 155 6.15 -3.16 -4.93
CA LEU A 155 6.24 -2.15 -3.86
C LEU A 155 7.21 -2.58 -2.74
N ALA A 156 7.16 -3.84 -2.31
CA ALA A 156 8.06 -4.37 -1.29
C ALA A 156 9.53 -4.28 -1.72
N LYS A 157 9.83 -4.63 -2.98
CA LYS A 157 11.18 -4.49 -3.54
C LYS A 157 11.61 -3.03 -3.65
N SER A 158 10.71 -2.14 -4.05
CA SER A 158 10.98 -0.69 -4.08
C SER A 158 11.29 -0.14 -2.69
N ILE A 159 10.58 -0.57 -1.64
CA ILE A 159 10.86 -0.18 -0.25
C ILE A 159 12.23 -0.72 0.19
N ALA A 160 12.50 -2.01 -0.04
CA ALA A 160 13.78 -2.61 0.35
C ALA A 160 14.98 -1.96 -0.33
N TRP A 161 14.86 -1.65 -1.63
CA TRP A 161 15.91 -0.98 -2.40
C TRP A 161 16.14 0.46 -1.92
N ASP A 162 15.07 1.14 -1.51
CA ASP A 162 15.13 2.51 -0.99
C ASP A 162 15.52 2.57 0.49
N GLY A 163 15.95 1.44 1.07
CA GLY A 163 16.36 1.36 2.46
C GLY A 163 17.44 2.40 2.80
N GLU A 164 17.37 2.99 4.00
CA GLU A 164 18.35 4.00 4.41
C GLU A 164 19.78 3.43 4.37
N GLY A 165 20.62 4.01 3.52
CA GLY A 165 22.00 3.55 3.30
C GLY A 165 22.13 2.24 2.51
N ALA A 166 21.03 1.69 1.97
CA ALA A 166 21.06 0.49 1.14
C ALA A 166 21.80 0.76 -0.19
N THR A 167 22.63 -0.20 -0.58
CA THR A 167 23.36 -0.18 -1.87
C THR A 167 23.04 -1.39 -2.75
N CYS A 168 22.31 -2.36 -2.21
CA CYS A 168 21.86 -3.55 -2.92
C CYS A 168 20.54 -4.08 -2.33
N LEU A 169 19.81 -4.87 -3.14
CA LEU A 169 18.65 -5.65 -2.70
C LEU A 169 19.10 -7.08 -2.43
N ILE A 170 18.72 -7.61 -1.27
CA ILE A 170 18.92 -9.03 -0.93
C ILE A 170 17.55 -9.73 -1.04
N GLU A 171 17.41 -10.61 -2.02
CA GLU A 171 16.26 -11.49 -2.17
C GLU A 171 16.62 -12.90 -1.71
N MET A 172 15.77 -13.51 -0.89
CA MET A 172 16.06 -14.80 -0.27
C MET A 172 14.89 -15.76 -0.46
N THR A 173 15.22 -16.96 -0.94
CA THR A 173 14.27 -18.08 -1.06
C THR A 173 14.68 -19.18 -0.08
N VAL A 174 13.78 -19.53 0.83
CA VAL A 174 13.97 -20.67 1.74
C VAL A 174 13.19 -21.86 1.21
N SER A 175 13.86 -22.98 1.00
CA SER A 175 13.26 -24.24 0.55
C SER A 175 13.56 -25.36 1.57
N GLY A 176 12.70 -26.38 1.62
CA GLY A 176 12.88 -27.54 2.49
C GLY A 176 12.52 -27.35 3.96
N ALA A 177 11.94 -26.22 4.35
CA ALA A 177 11.40 -26.02 5.70
C ALA A 177 10.14 -26.87 5.93
N GLY A 178 9.89 -27.28 7.17
CA GLY A 178 8.70 -28.06 7.55
C GLY A 178 7.40 -27.26 7.56
N SER A 179 7.47 -25.93 7.48
CA SER A 179 6.32 -25.03 7.34
C SER A 179 6.72 -23.65 6.81
N GLU A 180 5.75 -22.87 6.33
CA GLU A 180 5.97 -21.46 5.95
C GLU A 180 6.43 -20.61 7.14
N SER A 181 5.90 -20.87 8.35
CA SER A 181 6.31 -20.16 9.57
C SER A 181 7.79 -20.41 9.87
N GLU A 182 8.26 -21.65 9.69
CA GLU A 182 9.66 -22.01 9.85
C GLU A 182 10.53 -21.37 8.75
N ALA A 183 10.09 -21.45 7.48
CA ALA A 183 10.77 -20.79 6.38
C ALA A 183 10.96 -19.29 6.63
N ALA A 184 9.89 -18.62 7.09
CA ALA A 184 9.92 -17.20 7.42
C ALA A 184 10.84 -16.87 8.61
N LYS A 185 10.92 -17.75 9.63
CA LYS A 185 11.87 -17.59 10.74
C LYS A 185 13.32 -17.69 10.25
N ILE A 186 13.63 -18.66 9.40
CA ILE A 186 14.96 -18.83 8.80
C ILE A 186 15.31 -17.59 7.96
N ALA A 187 14.41 -17.20 7.06
CA ALA A 187 14.59 -16.04 6.20
C ALA A 187 14.86 -14.76 7.00
N ARG A 188 14.06 -14.50 8.05
CA ARG A 188 14.25 -13.36 8.96
C ARG A 188 15.61 -13.39 9.63
N SER A 189 16.01 -14.54 10.18
CA SER A 189 17.28 -14.66 10.90
C SER A 189 18.49 -14.33 10.03
N VAL A 190 18.46 -14.72 8.75
CA VAL A 190 19.53 -14.42 7.81
C VAL A 190 19.44 -12.96 7.36
N ALA A 191 18.24 -12.48 7.02
CA ALA A 191 18.03 -11.11 6.57
C ALA A 191 18.33 -10.06 7.65
N SER A 192 18.18 -10.36 8.94
CA SER A 192 18.52 -9.45 10.04
C SER A 192 19.99 -9.51 10.47
N SER A 193 20.80 -10.40 9.87
CA SER A 193 22.20 -10.57 10.26
C SER A 193 23.08 -9.45 9.73
N SER A 194 23.77 -8.75 10.63
CA SER A 194 24.76 -7.72 10.24
C SER A 194 25.89 -8.30 9.39
N LEU A 195 26.30 -9.55 9.62
CA LEU A 195 27.31 -10.23 8.80
C LEU A 195 26.83 -10.51 7.38
N THR A 196 25.52 -10.68 7.19
CA THR A 196 24.92 -10.89 5.85
C THR A 196 24.72 -9.55 5.12
N LYS A 197 24.53 -8.46 5.88
CA LYS A 197 24.34 -7.09 5.37
C LYS A 197 25.65 -6.29 5.18
N ALA A 198 26.79 -6.82 5.62
CA ALA A 198 28.08 -6.15 5.63
C ALA A 198 28.73 -6.03 4.24
#